data_AF-A0A8J5G2P1-F1
#
_entry.id   AF-A0A8J5G2P1-F1
#
_cell.length_a   1.000
_cell.length_b   1.000
_cell.length_c   1.000
_cell.angle_alpha   90.00
_cell.angle_beta   90.00
_cell.angle_gamma   90.00
#
_symmetry.space_group_name_H-M   'P 1'
#
loop_
_entity.id
_entity.type
_entity.pdbx_description
1 polymer ?
#
loop_
_entity_poly.entity_id
_entity_poly.type
_entity_poly.pdbx_seq_one_letter_code
_entity_poly.pdbx_strand_id
1 'polypeptide(L)'
;MAVSLATTVGLPDTKQKPLLREGVVKVAGTLLRLLNPPKLNPKQWRTRAEMLVEKGVTGCRSFTLIAVAGSIIGSILCFVEGCFFVLEAFYQYFQTVSSSTNQGRITQSLVESIESENALLHCTDMFLVGTALLSFGISLYVMFVSSDDMKQKKRRQIAESTFGPFNLKKLAKSMGMQSISDAKSRLGHSILLILQAGMVEKLKEVELVSGMDLACFAGAVFVSSACVFVLSKLSIPRGTNAFIVLFWGPAPAIAATAFTFHNKCRYTVWPATLSGNTATRLGGGGFELRPNATASFSAPPSWSGRFWARTGCSFDPTGTAPGHCDTGDCGGALLCSVGGAPPVTLAEFTLAGPSTGDKDFYDVSLVDGYNVGIGVRPASGGQRGDNRCQYTGCVADVNKRCPTELRVAGAAGHTVACRSACEAFGASEYCCTGAHGSPASCGPSRYSQVFKSACPAAYSYAYDDATSTFTCASGTQGYRITFCPTAGDRI
;
A
#
# COMPACT_ATOMS: atom_id res chain seq x y z
N MET A 1 -9.20 95.01 -45.85
CA MET A 1 -7.89 95.68 -45.98
C MET A 1 -6.85 94.58 -45.96
N ALA A 2 -6.39 94.06 -47.10
CA ALA A 2 -5.39 94.67 -47.98
C ALA A 2 -4.15 95.10 -47.18
N VAL A 3 -3.00 94.43 -47.37
CA VAL A 3 -1.95 94.80 -48.34
C VAL A 3 -0.99 93.62 -48.51
N SER A 4 -0.63 93.40 -49.77
CA SER A 4 0.37 92.50 -50.33
C SER A 4 1.57 93.34 -50.78
N LEU A 5 2.79 92.76 -50.80
CA LEU A 5 3.91 93.12 -51.69
C LEU A 5 4.92 91.94 -51.60
N ALA A 6 5.15 91.07 -52.60
CA ALA A 6 5.78 91.29 -53.93
C ALA A 6 7.14 92.00 -53.78
N THR A 7 8.31 91.59 -54.26
CA THR A 7 8.84 90.72 -55.37
C THR A 7 10.39 90.82 -55.22
N THR A 8 11.29 89.91 -55.64
CA THR A 8 11.81 89.60 -57.01
C THR A 8 12.86 88.46 -56.84
N VAL A 9 12.82 87.31 -57.54
CA VAL A 9 13.20 86.94 -58.93
C VAL A 9 14.71 86.94 -59.24
N GLY A 10 15.22 85.76 -59.63
CA GLY A 10 16.46 85.49 -60.38
C GLY A 10 16.58 84.01 -60.81
N LEU A 11 16.16 83.71 -62.04
CA LEU A 11 16.08 82.43 -62.81
C LEU A 11 17.43 82.06 -63.50
N PRO A 12 17.59 81.00 -64.37
CA PRO A 12 16.88 79.70 -64.60
C PRO A 12 17.77 78.46 -64.97
N ASP A 13 17.10 77.29 -65.10
CA ASP A 13 17.30 76.12 -66.02
C ASP A 13 18.55 75.21 -65.91
N THR A 14 18.54 73.88 -66.14
CA THR A 14 17.66 72.93 -66.86
C THR A 14 18.02 71.46 -66.49
N LYS A 15 17.10 70.50 -66.77
CA LYS A 15 17.33 69.06 -67.17
C LYS A 15 17.55 67.93 -66.12
N GLN A 16 16.41 67.44 -65.62
CA GLN A 16 15.84 66.09 -65.79
C GLN A 16 16.69 64.89 -66.33
N LYS A 17 16.70 63.80 -65.51
CA LYS A 17 16.97 62.35 -65.76
C LYS A 17 18.43 61.89 -65.95
N PRO A 18 18.99 61.16 -64.96
CA PRO A 18 18.90 59.70 -65.02
C PRO A 18 18.67 59.01 -63.65
N LEU A 19 17.62 59.39 -62.91
CA LEU A 19 17.27 58.79 -61.61
C LEU A 19 16.54 57.42 -61.69
N LEU A 20 16.32 56.87 -62.89
CA LEU A 20 15.66 55.56 -63.09
C LEU A 20 16.63 54.39 -63.35
N ARG A 21 17.93 54.65 -63.57
CA ARG A 21 18.92 53.59 -63.85
C ARG A 21 19.68 53.11 -62.60
N GLU A 22 19.82 53.94 -61.57
CA GLU A 22 20.47 53.56 -60.31
C GLU A 22 19.56 52.77 -59.35
N GLY A 23 18.25 53.04 -59.36
CA GLY A 23 17.28 52.36 -58.49
C GLY A 23 17.13 50.87 -58.84
N VAL A 24 17.07 50.53 -60.12
CA VAL A 24 16.89 49.14 -60.57
C VAL A 24 18.14 48.29 -60.28
N VAL A 25 19.35 48.88 -60.38
CA VAL A 25 20.62 48.19 -60.05
C VAL A 25 20.75 47.96 -58.54
N LYS A 26 20.29 48.90 -57.69
CA LYS A 26 20.27 48.73 -56.23
C LYS A 26 19.27 47.68 -55.77
N VAL A 27 18.08 47.62 -56.38
CA VAL A 27 17.06 46.62 -56.01
C VAL A 27 17.47 45.21 -56.45
N ALA A 28 18.00 45.05 -57.67
CA ALA A 28 18.53 43.76 -58.14
C ALA A 28 19.72 43.27 -57.30
N GLY A 29 20.62 44.16 -56.90
CA GLY A 29 21.76 43.83 -56.03
C GLY A 29 21.37 43.47 -54.59
N THR A 30 20.24 43.98 -54.09
CA THR A 30 19.73 43.66 -52.75
C THR A 30 18.95 42.34 -52.76
N LEU A 31 18.21 42.04 -53.82
CA LEU A 31 17.52 40.75 -54.00
C LEU A 31 18.51 39.59 -54.18
N LEU A 32 19.62 39.79 -54.90
CA LEU A 32 20.67 38.77 -55.07
C LEU A 32 21.39 38.43 -53.75
N ARG A 33 21.48 39.37 -52.81
CA ARG A 33 22.08 39.15 -51.47
C ARG A 33 21.15 38.42 -50.50
N LEU A 34 19.84 38.47 -50.72
CA LEU A 34 18.85 37.70 -49.94
C LEU A 34 18.74 36.24 -50.42
N LEU A 35 19.00 35.99 -51.71
CA LEU A 35 18.94 34.63 -52.28
C LEU A 35 20.23 33.81 -52.11
N ASN A 36 21.29 34.40 -51.57
CA ASN A 36 22.54 33.69 -51.31
C ASN A 36 23.04 34.02 -49.89
N PRO A 37 22.72 33.22 -48.86
CA PRO A 37 23.21 33.49 -47.51
C PRO A 37 24.74 33.44 -47.52
N PRO A 38 25.42 34.34 -46.79
CA PRO A 38 26.87 34.27 -46.68
C PRO A 38 27.24 32.92 -46.10
N LYS A 39 28.17 32.21 -46.75
CA LYS A 39 28.80 31.01 -46.19
C LYS A 39 29.54 31.42 -44.91
N LEU A 40 28.83 31.41 -43.80
CA LEU A 40 29.39 31.65 -42.47
C LEU A 40 30.38 30.53 -42.20
N ASN A 41 31.65 30.92 -42.04
CA ASN A 41 32.75 30.01 -41.78
C ASN A 41 32.46 29.22 -40.49
N PRO A 42 32.50 27.86 -40.49
CA PRO A 42 32.09 27.02 -39.36
C PRO A 42 32.72 27.40 -38.02
N LYS A 43 33.96 27.91 -38.04
CA LYS A 43 34.68 28.37 -36.84
C LYS A 43 33.97 29.54 -36.14
N GLN A 44 33.41 30.49 -36.88
CA GLN A 44 32.85 31.73 -36.32
C GLN A 44 31.43 31.53 -35.76
N TRP A 45 30.67 30.61 -36.35
CA TRP A 45 29.36 30.18 -35.84
C TRP A 45 29.51 29.41 -34.53
N ARG A 46 30.56 28.57 -34.42
CA ARG A 46 30.91 27.88 -33.18
C ARG A 46 31.20 28.84 -32.04
N THR A 47 31.98 29.90 -32.28
CA THR A 47 32.31 30.90 -31.25
C THR A 47 31.11 31.73 -30.81
N ARG A 48 30.19 32.06 -31.73
CA ARG A 48 28.94 32.77 -31.41
C ARG A 48 27.95 31.89 -30.65
N ALA A 49 27.81 30.62 -31.04
CA ALA A 49 27.01 29.64 -30.32
C ALA A 49 27.58 29.38 -28.92
N GLU A 50 28.91 29.25 -28.79
CA GLU A 50 29.59 29.13 -27.49
C GLU A 50 29.32 30.35 -26.59
N MET A 51 29.44 31.58 -27.10
CA MET A 51 29.14 32.78 -26.31
C MET A 51 27.66 32.91 -25.91
N LEU A 52 26.72 32.49 -26.76
CA LEU A 52 25.28 32.52 -26.45
C LEU A 52 24.90 31.43 -25.44
N VAL A 53 25.48 30.24 -25.57
CA VAL A 53 25.33 29.15 -24.59
C VAL A 53 25.98 29.58 -23.27
N GLU A 54 27.16 30.20 -23.28
CA GLU A 54 27.85 30.65 -22.06
C GLU A 54 27.09 31.78 -21.35
N LYS A 55 26.50 32.74 -22.08
CA LYS A 55 25.58 33.77 -21.54
C LYS A 55 24.25 33.19 -21.04
N GLY A 56 23.68 32.20 -21.73
CA GLY A 56 22.48 31.50 -21.30
C GLY A 56 22.70 30.69 -20.01
N VAL A 57 23.84 29.98 -19.94
CA VAL A 57 24.24 29.18 -18.77
C VAL A 57 24.55 30.07 -17.56
N THR A 58 25.18 31.24 -17.75
CA THR A 58 25.43 32.19 -16.64
C THR A 58 24.15 32.87 -16.14
N GLY A 59 23.15 33.13 -17.00
CA GLY A 59 21.83 33.61 -16.59
C GLY A 59 21.02 32.56 -15.81
N CYS A 60 21.19 31.28 -16.12
CA CYS A 60 20.54 30.15 -15.42
C CYS A 60 21.23 29.76 -14.10
N ARG A 61 22.37 30.37 -13.73
CA ARG A 61 23.11 30.04 -12.50
C ARG A 61 22.32 30.34 -11.23
N SER A 62 21.58 31.45 -11.22
CA SER A 62 20.70 31.80 -10.09
C SER A 62 19.54 30.81 -9.97
N PHE A 63 18.97 30.38 -11.10
CA PHE A 63 17.90 29.38 -11.13
C PHE A 63 18.36 27.99 -10.68
N THR A 64 19.56 27.56 -11.08
CA THR A 64 20.15 26.29 -10.62
C THR A 64 20.51 26.32 -9.14
N LEU A 65 20.96 27.46 -8.59
CA LEU A 65 21.17 27.61 -7.15
C LEU A 65 19.85 27.55 -6.36
N ILE A 66 18.76 28.12 -6.89
CA ILE A 66 17.43 27.98 -6.29
C ILE A 66 16.99 26.51 -6.28
N ALA A 67 17.18 25.78 -7.39
CA ALA A 67 16.87 24.36 -7.46
C ALA A 67 17.71 23.52 -6.48
N VAL A 68 19.03 23.78 -6.40
CA VAL A 68 19.93 23.12 -5.44
C VAL A 68 19.49 23.41 -3.99
N ALA A 69 19.18 24.66 -3.67
CA ALA A 69 18.70 25.06 -2.36
C ALA A 69 17.37 24.37 -2.02
N GLY A 70 16.42 24.35 -2.95
CA GLY A 70 15.14 23.65 -2.79
C GLY A 70 15.29 22.16 -2.57
N SER A 71 16.18 21.48 -3.31
CA SER A 71 16.44 20.04 -3.14
C SER A 71 17.14 19.71 -1.81
N ILE A 72 18.04 20.58 -1.34
CA ILE A 72 18.68 20.41 -0.02
C ILE A 72 17.67 20.64 1.11
N ILE A 73 16.85 21.70 1.01
CA ILE A 73 15.80 22.00 2.00
C ILE A 73 14.77 20.86 2.05
N GLY A 74 14.27 20.42 0.88
CA GLY A 74 13.32 19.31 0.80
C GLY A 74 13.90 18.01 1.37
N SER A 75 15.17 17.70 1.08
CA SER A 75 15.86 16.56 1.68
C SER A 75 15.90 16.62 3.21
N ILE A 76 16.28 17.78 3.78
CA ILE A 76 16.33 17.98 5.23
C ILE A 76 14.94 17.79 5.85
N LEU A 77 13.89 18.32 5.22
CA LEU A 77 12.51 18.16 5.70
C LEU A 77 12.10 16.69 5.71
N CYS A 78 12.38 15.93 4.64
CA CYS A 78 12.11 14.49 4.60
C CYS A 78 12.88 13.71 5.68
N PHE A 79 14.14 14.08 5.97
CA PHE A 79 14.91 13.44 7.05
C PHE A 79 14.33 13.78 8.43
N VAL A 80 13.90 15.03 8.66
CA VAL A 80 13.28 15.44 9.94
C VAL A 80 11.95 14.73 10.15
N GLU A 81 11.12 14.66 9.12
CA GLU A 81 9.84 13.97 9.15
C GLU A 81 10.02 12.45 9.37
N GLY A 82 10.96 11.82 8.66
CA GLY A 82 11.32 10.42 8.90
C GLY A 82 11.80 10.17 10.35
N CYS A 83 12.62 11.06 10.91
CA CYS A 83 13.05 10.96 12.31
C CYS A 83 11.90 11.12 13.31
N PHE A 84 10.92 11.98 13.02
CA PHE A 84 9.73 12.14 13.86
C PHE A 84 8.92 10.84 13.92
N PHE A 85 8.69 10.19 12.78
CA PHE A 85 8.02 8.87 12.74
C PHE A 85 8.78 7.79 13.53
N VAL A 86 10.11 7.77 13.45
CA VAL A 86 10.93 6.83 14.24
C VAL A 86 10.78 7.10 15.74
N LEU A 87 10.85 8.36 16.16
CA LEU A 87 10.72 8.73 17.57
C LEU A 87 9.33 8.42 18.12
N GLU A 88 8.28 8.68 17.35
CA GLU A 88 6.91 8.34 17.70
C GLU A 88 6.74 6.82 17.89
N ALA A 89 7.29 6.01 16.96
CA ALA A 89 7.26 4.56 17.07
C ALA A 89 8.01 4.04 18.32
N PHE A 90 9.18 4.62 18.63
CA PHE A 90 9.92 4.28 19.85
C PHE A 90 9.19 4.71 21.12
N TYR A 91 8.53 5.86 21.10
CA TYR A 91 7.77 6.36 22.24
C TYR A 91 6.56 5.47 22.54
N GLN A 92 5.79 5.09 21.53
CA GLN A 92 4.66 4.16 21.66
C GLN A 92 5.10 2.77 22.15
N TYR A 93 6.21 2.25 21.63
CA TYR A 93 6.82 1.00 22.10
C TYR A 93 7.18 1.11 23.59
N PHE A 94 7.85 2.20 23.99
CA PHE A 94 8.28 2.39 25.37
C PHE A 94 7.11 2.59 26.34
N GLN A 95 6.05 3.29 25.93
CA GLN A 95 4.83 3.41 26.73
C GLN A 95 4.12 2.07 26.94
N THR A 96 4.09 1.23 25.91
CA THR A 96 3.51 -0.13 25.99
C THR A 96 4.32 -1.03 26.93
N VAL A 97 5.66 -0.95 26.87
CA VAL A 97 6.54 -1.70 27.78
C VAL A 97 6.46 -1.16 29.21
N SER A 98 6.38 0.16 29.40
CA SER A 98 6.34 0.79 30.73
C SER A 98 5.02 0.61 31.47
N SER A 99 3.92 0.33 30.78
CA SER A 99 2.59 0.10 31.38
C SER A 99 2.33 -1.36 31.76
N SER A 100 3.27 -2.27 31.45
CA SER A 100 3.17 -3.72 31.69
C SER A 100 3.40 -4.14 33.15
N THR A 101 2.85 -3.41 34.13
CA THR A 101 2.84 -3.83 35.54
C THR A 101 1.47 -4.27 36.06
N ASN A 102 0.38 -4.20 35.26
CA ASN A 102 -0.89 -4.82 35.64
C ASN A 102 -1.67 -5.32 34.40
N GLN A 103 -1.77 -6.65 34.31
CA GLN A 103 -2.54 -7.39 33.32
C GLN A 103 -4.05 -7.10 33.54
N GLY A 104 -4.75 -6.52 32.56
CA GLY A 104 -6.22 -6.54 32.62
C GLY A 104 -7.04 -5.62 31.72
N ARG A 105 -6.51 -4.55 31.14
CA ARG A 105 -7.34 -3.60 30.34
C ARG A 105 -6.61 -3.02 29.14
N ILE A 106 -6.18 -3.86 28.20
CA ILE A 106 -5.45 -3.41 26.99
C ILE A 106 -6.07 -3.97 25.70
N THR A 107 -7.40 -4.04 25.60
CA THR A 107 -8.08 -4.43 24.34
C THR A 107 -8.92 -3.32 23.73
N GLN A 108 -9.12 -2.20 24.43
CA GLN A 108 -9.91 -1.08 23.89
C GLN A 108 -9.08 0.18 23.60
N SER A 109 -7.87 0.31 24.15
CA SER A 109 -7.03 1.49 23.95
C SER A 109 -5.97 1.35 22.84
N LEU A 110 -5.75 0.13 22.31
CA LEU A 110 -4.85 -0.10 21.17
C LEU A 110 -5.54 0.09 19.82
N VAL A 111 -6.88 0.10 19.79
CA VAL A 111 -7.68 0.28 18.57
C VAL A 111 -7.62 1.73 18.07
N GLU A 112 -7.42 2.72 18.96
CA GLU A 112 -7.23 4.13 18.56
C GLU A 112 -5.79 4.47 18.14
N SER A 113 -4.82 3.58 18.36
CA SER A 113 -3.42 3.81 17.96
C SER A 113 -3.05 3.18 16.61
N ILE A 114 -3.97 2.42 16.00
CA ILE A 114 -3.80 1.78 14.68
C ILE A 114 -4.47 2.64 13.59
N GLU A 115 -4.46 3.97 13.74
CA GLU A 115 -4.56 4.92 12.61
C GLU A 115 -3.17 5.29 12.03
N SER A 116 -2.11 4.62 12.49
CA SER A 116 -0.78 4.70 11.88
C SER A 116 -0.64 3.58 10.84
N GLU A 117 -0.98 3.85 9.58
CA GLU A 117 -0.49 3.03 8.46
C GLU A 117 1.04 2.91 8.56
N ASN A 118 1.53 1.72 8.91
CA ASN A 118 2.93 1.28 8.84
C ASN A 118 4.01 2.39 8.93
N ALA A 119 4.15 3.05 10.08
CA ALA A 119 5.12 4.12 10.32
C ALA A 119 6.55 3.80 9.83
N LEU A 120 6.97 2.53 9.89
CA LEU A 120 8.28 2.06 9.42
C LEU A 120 8.40 2.08 7.88
N LEU A 121 7.32 1.75 7.16
CA LEU A 121 7.30 1.78 5.69
C LEU A 121 7.29 3.22 5.19
N HIS A 122 6.49 4.10 5.78
CA HIS A 122 6.47 5.54 5.48
C HIS A 122 7.80 6.22 5.82
N CYS A 123 8.42 5.86 6.94
CA CYS A 123 9.77 6.30 7.31
C CYS A 123 10.82 5.91 6.25
N THR A 124 10.75 4.68 5.74
CA THR A 124 11.68 4.19 4.71
C THR A 124 11.49 4.96 3.40
N ASP A 125 10.24 5.19 2.98
CA ASP A 125 9.92 5.96 1.78
C ASP A 125 10.42 7.42 1.92
N MET A 126 10.22 8.07 3.07
CA MET A 126 10.70 9.44 3.32
C MET A 126 12.23 9.56 3.32
N PHE A 127 12.95 8.59 3.91
CA PHE A 127 14.42 8.58 3.85
C PHE A 127 14.94 8.30 2.44
N LEU A 128 14.25 7.48 1.64
CA LEU A 128 14.62 7.20 0.26
C LEU A 128 14.41 8.43 -0.65
N VAL A 129 13.28 9.13 -0.49
CA VAL A 129 13.03 10.41 -1.17
C VAL A 129 14.02 11.48 -0.71
N GLY A 130 14.28 11.59 0.59
CA GLY A 130 15.24 12.55 1.15
C GLY A 130 16.67 12.33 0.65
N THR A 131 17.14 11.08 0.57
CA THR A 131 18.46 10.75 0.01
C THR A 131 18.55 11.05 -1.48
N ALA A 132 17.48 10.80 -2.25
CA ALA A 132 17.43 11.09 -3.68
C ALA A 132 17.41 12.60 -3.99
N LEU A 133 16.69 13.40 -3.19
CA LEU A 133 16.70 14.86 -3.28
C LEU A 133 18.08 15.43 -2.94
N LEU A 134 18.76 14.88 -1.93
CA LEU A 134 20.12 15.27 -1.57
C LEU A 134 21.10 14.98 -2.70
N SER A 135 21.07 13.77 -3.26
CA SER A 135 21.95 13.37 -4.35
C SER A 135 21.69 14.19 -5.62
N PHE A 136 20.43 14.53 -5.90
CA PHE A 136 20.06 15.42 -7.00
C PHE A 136 20.60 16.84 -6.80
N GLY A 137 20.41 17.44 -5.62
CA GLY A 137 20.91 18.78 -5.29
C GLY A 137 22.44 18.88 -5.36
N ILE A 138 23.15 17.89 -4.82
CA ILE A 138 24.62 17.83 -4.89
C ILE A 138 25.09 17.65 -6.34
N SER A 139 24.39 16.84 -7.14
CA SER A 139 24.73 16.62 -8.55
C SER A 139 24.55 17.88 -9.40
N LEU A 140 23.47 18.63 -9.20
CA LEU A 140 23.24 19.92 -9.85
C LEU A 140 24.30 20.96 -9.46
N TYR A 141 24.68 21.01 -8.18
CA TYR A 141 25.75 21.87 -7.69
C TYR A 141 27.09 21.57 -8.36
N VAL A 142 27.48 20.29 -8.45
CA VAL A 142 28.74 19.90 -9.11
C VAL A 142 28.71 20.21 -10.61
N MET A 143 27.59 19.96 -11.27
CA MET A 143 27.45 20.14 -12.72
C MET A 143 27.47 21.60 -13.17
N PHE A 144 26.78 22.50 -12.45
CA PHE A 144 26.57 23.88 -12.89
C PHE A 144 27.32 24.93 -12.06
N VAL A 145 27.66 24.64 -10.80
CA VAL A 145 28.30 25.62 -9.90
C VAL A 145 29.79 25.32 -9.72
N SER A 146 30.17 24.07 -9.45
CA SER A 146 31.57 23.69 -9.23
C SER A 146 32.43 23.62 -10.50
N SER A 147 31.81 23.39 -11.67
CA SER A 147 32.46 23.35 -12.98
C SER A 147 33.09 24.71 -13.37
N ASP A 148 32.44 25.81 -13.00
CA ASP A 148 32.93 27.17 -13.28
C ASP A 148 34.00 27.63 -12.29
N ASP A 149 33.95 27.18 -11.03
CA ASP A 149 34.98 27.51 -10.05
C ASP A 149 36.36 26.98 -10.46
N MET A 150 36.41 25.87 -11.20
CA MET A 150 37.65 25.33 -11.79
C MET A 150 38.13 26.15 -13.01
N LYS A 151 37.23 26.76 -13.79
CA LYS A 151 37.58 27.71 -14.86
C LYS A 151 38.01 29.08 -14.30
N GLN A 152 37.43 29.51 -13.19
CA GLN A 152 37.65 30.80 -12.56
C GLN A 152 38.89 30.81 -11.65
N LYS A 153 39.28 29.67 -11.04
CA LYS A 153 40.54 29.49 -10.30
C LYS A 153 41.79 29.66 -11.17
N LYS A 154 41.67 29.46 -12.48
CA LYS A 154 42.73 29.75 -13.46
C LYS A 154 42.85 31.26 -13.76
N ARG A 155 41.95 32.12 -13.23
CA ARG A 155 41.90 33.56 -13.54
C ARG A 155 41.89 34.52 -12.34
N ARG A 156 41.65 34.09 -11.09
CA ARG A 156 41.69 35.01 -9.93
C ARG A 156 42.35 34.39 -8.71
N GLN A 157 43.66 34.61 -8.63
CA GLN A 157 44.31 34.94 -7.36
C GLN A 157 43.86 36.39 -7.03
N ILE A 158 43.61 36.68 -5.75
CA ILE A 158 43.09 37.96 -5.20
C ILE A 158 41.55 38.09 -5.20
N ALA A 159 40.95 37.74 -4.06
CA ALA A 159 39.97 38.54 -3.30
C ALA A 159 39.27 37.60 -2.32
N GLU A 160 39.52 37.82 -1.03
CA GLU A 160 38.83 37.16 0.07
C GLU A 160 37.34 37.45 0.00
N SER A 161 36.50 36.41 0.04
CA SER A 161 35.08 36.57 0.32
C SER A 161 34.58 35.47 1.26
N THR A 162 34.37 35.94 2.48
CA THR A 162 33.55 35.42 3.55
C THR A 162 32.13 35.19 3.05
N PHE A 163 31.71 33.94 2.82
CA PHE A 163 30.28 33.57 2.85
C PHE A 163 30.06 32.06 3.08
N GLY A 164 29.73 31.71 4.33
CA GLY A 164 28.80 30.63 4.68
C GLY A 164 29.35 29.20 4.84
N PRO A 165 28.89 28.42 5.83
CA PRO A 165 29.63 27.32 6.45
C PRO A 165 29.19 25.91 5.98
N PHE A 166 28.87 25.71 4.70
CA PHE A 166 28.58 24.37 4.17
C PHE A 166 29.58 23.98 3.10
N ASN A 167 30.51 23.10 3.46
CA ASN A 167 31.58 22.63 2.58
C ASN A 167 31.06 21.56 1.61
N LEU A 168 30.09 21.90 0.75
CA LEU A 168 29.48 21.02 -0.26
C LEU A 168 30.53 20.41 -1.19
N LYS A 169 31.68 21.08 -1.39
CA LYS A 169 32.84 20.53 -2.10
C LYS A 169 33.47 19.35 -1.37
N LYS A 170 33.62 19.42 -0.04
CA LYS A 170 34.11 18.30 0.79
C LYS A 170 33.11 17.15 0.76
N LEU A 171 31.81 17.45 0.76
CA LEU A 171 30.72 16.48 0.69
C LEU A 171 30.65 15.77 -0.69
N ALA A 172 30.75 16.52 -1.78
CA ALA A 172 30.86 15.98 -3.14
C ALA A 172 32.12 15.12 -3.34
N LYS A 173 33.25 15.52 -2.73
CA LYS A 173 34.49 14.74 -2.73
C LYS A 173 34.34 13.45 -1.91
N SER A 174 33.62 13.49 -0.79
CA SER A 174 33.29 12.31 0.04
C SER A 174 32.38 11.32 -0.70
N MET A 175 31.50 11.83 -1.57
CA MET A 175 30.61 11.02 -2.42
C MET A 175 31.29 10.52 -3.71
N GLY A 176 32.59 10.75 -3.88
CA GLY A 176 33.38 10.24 -5.00
C GLY A 176 33.12 10.94 -6.34
N MET A 177 32.51 12.13 -6.36
CA MET A 177 32.20 12.86 -7.60
C MET A 177 33.39 13.70 -8.03
N GLN A 178 34.28 13.14 -8.85
CA GLN A 178 35.51 13.81 -9.29
C GLN A 178 35.41 14.37 -10.72
N SER A 179 34.44 13.92 -11.54
CA SER A 179 34.24 14.39 -12.91
C SER A 179 32.80 14.84 -13.21
N ILE A 180 32.64 15.70 -14.23
CA ILE A 180 31.32 16.16 -14.73
C ILE A 180 30.50 14.99 -15.31
N SER A 181 31.16 13.98 -15.87
CA SER A 181 30.51 12.74 -16.32
C SER A 181 29.92 11.93 -15.17
N ASP A 182 30.62 11.86 -14.03
CA ASP A 182 30.10 11.18 -12.83
C ASP A 182 28.87 11.93 -12.27
N ALA A 183 28.89 13.27 -12.33
CA ALA A 183 27.76 14.09 -11.92
C ALA A 183 26.53 13.90 -12.83
N LYS A 184 26.72 13.82 -14.15
CA LYS A 184 25.63 13.53 -15.11
C LYS A 184 25.02 12.14 -14.90
N SER A 185 25.86 11.14 -14.68
CA SER A 185 25.40 9.76 -14.43
C SER A 185 24.63 9.64 -13.11
N ARG A 186 25.12 10.26 -12.03
CA ARG A 186 24.45 10.26 -10.71
C ARG A 186 23.18 11.12 -10.69
N LEU A 187 23.12 12.20 -11.46
CA LEU A 187 21.88 12.96 -11.66
C LEU A 187 20.81 12.11 -12.33
N GLY A 188 21.16 11.35 -13.37
CA GLY A 188 20.25 10.39 -14.00
C GLY A 188 19.74 9.32 -13.03
N HIS A 189 20.63 8.78 -12.19
CA HIS A 189 20.27 7.81 -11.16
C HIS A 189 19.32 8.40 -10.10
N SER A 190 19.58 9.63 -9.66
CA SER A 190 18.74 10.32 -8.66
C SER A 190 17.35 10.62 -9.20
N ILE A 191 17.26 11.08 -10.46
CA ILE A 191 15.97 11.31 -11.14
C ILE A 191 15.18 10.01 -11.28
N LEU A 192 15.85 8.91 -11.63
CA LEU A 192 15.20 7.60 -11.72
C LEU A 192 14.65 7.15 -10.37
N LEU A 193 15.41 7.30 -9.28
CA LEU A 193 14.95 6.94 -7.93
C LEU A 193 13.74 7.77 -7.51
N ILE A 194 13.71 9.07 -7.82
CA ILE A 194 12.56 9.96 -7.55
C ILE A 194 11.34 9.54 -8.38
N LEU A 195 11.52 9.29 -9.68
CA LEU A 195 10.44 8.83 -10.56
C LEU A 195 9.92 7.45 -10.16
N GLN A 196 10.79 6.58 -9.68
CA GLN A 196 10.44 5.23 -9.23
C GLN A 196 9.68 5.28 -7.90
N ALA A 197 10.07 6.13 -6.95
CA ALA A 197 9.32 6.36 -5.72
C ALA A 197 7.91 6.88 -6.02
N GLY A 198 7.79 7.90 -6.89
CA GLY A 198 6.49 8.42 -7.33
C GLY A 198 5.66 7.39 -8.13
N MET A 199 6.30 6.51 -8.90
CA MET A 199 5.62 5.40 -9.57
C MET A 199 5.09 4.39 -8.54
N VAL A 200 5.87 4.04 -7.52
CA VAL A 200 5.43 3.10 -6.46
C VAL A 200 4.27 3.68 -5.65
N GLU A 201 4.30 4.96 -5.31
CA GLU A 201 3.16 5.65 -4.68
C GLU A 201 1.92 5.60 -5.57
N LYS A 202 2.06 5.85 -6.88
CA LYS A 202 0.92 5.77 -7.80
C LYS A 202 0.42 4.35 -8.05
N LEU A 203 1.29 3.33 -7.95
CA LEU A 203 0.89 1.93 -8.01
C LEU A 203 0.07 1.50 -6.79
N LYS A 204 0.25 2.15 -5.62
CA LYS A 204 -0.58 1.91 -4.42
C LYS A 204 -2.03 2.41 -4.59
N GLU A 205 -2.26 3.39 -5.47
CA GLU A 205 -3.60 3.95 -5.76
C GLU A 205 -4.37 3.17 -6.83
N VAL A 206 -3.76 2.19 -7.50
CA VAL A 206 -4.42 1.44 -8.59
C VAL A 206 -5.28 0.31 -8.03
N GLU A 207 -6.60 0.47 -8.13
CA GLU A 207 -7.54 -0.62 -7.91
C GLU A 207 -7.44 -1.63 -9.07
N LEU A 208 -6.99 -2.85 -8.76
CA LEU A 208 -6.86 -3.93 -9.74
C LEU A 208 -8.21 -4.63 -9.91
N VAL A 209 -8.95 -4.31 -10.97
CA VAL A 209 -10.32 -4.80 -11.20
C VAL A 209 -10.36 -5.97 -12.20
N SER A 210 -9.42 -6.04 -13.15
CA SER A 210 -9.36 -7.05 -14.22
C SER A 210 -8.01 -7.78 -14.30
N GLY A 211 -7.99 -8.98 -14.87
CA GLY A 211 -6.76 -9.73 -15.16
C GLY A 211 -5.83 -9.02 -16.14
N MET A 212 -6.37 -8.14 -17.00
CA MET A 212 -5.58 -7.26 -17.86
C MET A 212 -4.84 -6.19 -17.04
N ASP A 213 -5.49 -5.64 -16.01
CA ASP A 213 -4.89 -4.62 -15.13
C ASP A 213 -3.72 -5.22 -14.36
N LEU A 214 -3.85 -6.47 -13.89
CA LEU A 214 -2.77 -7.21 -13.25
C LEU A 214 -1.60 -7.49 -14.20
N ALA A 215 -1.88 -7.84 -15.46
CA ALA A 215 -0.84 -8.06 -16.47
C ALA A 215 -0.11 -6.75 -16.83
N CYS A 216 -0.84 -5.64 -16.96
CA CYS A 216 -0.30 -4.31 -17.17
C CYS A 216 0.53 -3.83 -15.97
N PHE A 217 0.06 -4.07 -14.76
CA PHE A 217 0.77 -3.78 -13.51
C PHE A 217 2.08 -4.57 -13.41
N ALA A 218 2.03 -5.88 -13.64
CA ALA A 218 3.22 -6.74 -13.66
C ALA A 218 4.22 -6.31 -14.76
N GLY A 219 3.71 -5.94 -15.93
CA GLY A 219 4.51 -5.39 -17.03
C GLY A 219 5.21 -4.07 -16.65
N ALA A 220 4.50 -3.15 -15.99
CA ALA A 220 5.06 -1.88 -15.53
C ALA A 220 6.17 -2.08 -14.48
N VAL A 221 5.96 -2.97 -13.50
CA VAL A 221 6.96 -3.32 -12.48
C VAL A 221 8.19 -3.97 -13.12
N PHE A 222 7.99 -4.89 -14.07
CA PHE A 222 9.06 -5.57 -14.78
C PHE A 222 9.91 -4.62 -15.61
N VAL A 223 9.26 -3.74 -16.40
CA VAL A 223 9.96 -2.73 -17.22
C VAL A 223 10.72 -1.75 -16.33
N SER A 224 10.12 -1.29 -15.24
CA SER A 224 10.79 -0.41 -14.27
C SER A 224 12.03 -1.08 -13.66
N SER A 225 11.90 -2.34 -13.23
CA SER A 225 13.02 -3.13 -12.68
C SER A 225 14.13 -3.35 -13.72
N ALA A 226 13.77 -3.61 -14.98
CA ALA A 226 14.72 -3.76 -16.08
C ALA A 226 15.47 -2.45 -16.37
N CYS A 227 14.78 -1.30 -16.33
CA CYS A 227 15.40 0.03 -16.50
C CYS A 227 16.43 0.31 -15.39
N VAL A 228 16.10 0.00 -14.13
CA VAL A 228 17.01 0.13 -12.98
C VAL A 228 18.23 -0.78 -13.14
N PHE A 229 18.02 -2.03 -13.55
CA PHE A 229 19.11 -2.98 -13.78
C PHE A 229 20.06 -2.51 -14.88
N VAL A 230 19.55 -2.05 -16.02
CA VAL A 230 20.38 -1.53 -17.12
C VAL A 230 21.17 -0.30 -16.67
N LEU A 231 20.56 0.60 -15.90
CA LEU A 231 21.25 1.79 -15.36
C LEU A 231 22.31 1.42 -14.33
N SER A 232 22.09 0.39 -13.51
CA SER A 232 23.11 -0.15 -12.60
C SER A 232 24.35 -0.68 -13.34
N LYS A 233 24.19 -1.15 -14.58
CA LYS A 233 25.28 -1.66 -15.43
C LYS A 233 26.00 -0.55 -16.21
N LEU A 234 25.32 0.55 -16.52
CA LEU A 234 25.89 1.69 -17.25
C LEU A 234 26.75 2.62 -16.38
N SER A 235 26.58 2.58 -15.06
CA SER A 235 27.24 3.50 -14.11
C SER A 235 28.47 2.94 -13.38
N ILE A 236 28.96 1.73 -13.71
CA ILE A 236 30.15 1.15 -13.04
C ILE A 236 31.41 1.46 -13.87
N PRO A 237 32.32 2.34 -13.41
CA PRO A 237 33.65 2.43 -13.98
C PRO A 237 34.39 1.11 -13.73
N ARG A 238 35.09 0.59 -14.75
CA ARG A 238 35.99 -0.57 -14.62
C ARG A 238 37.09 -0.25 -13.58
N GLY A 239 36.87 -0.55 -12.31
CA GLY A 239 37.91 -0.41 -11.28
C GLY A 239 37.46 -0.10 -9.86
N THR A 240 36.20 0.25 -9.62
CA THR A 240 35.73 0.49 -8.24
C THR A 240 34.96 -0.76 -7.78
N ASN A 241 35.47 -1.44 -6.74
CA ASN A 241 34.72 -2.47 -6.01
C ASN A 241 33.50 -1.82 -5.38
N ALA A 242 32.41 -1.77 -6.16
CA ALA A 242 31.12 -1.36 -5.67
C ALA A 242 30.63 -2.46 -4.74
N PHE A 243 30.55 -2.15 -3.45
CA PHE A 243 29.58 -2.78 -2.56
C PHE A 243 28.19 -2.46 -3.14
N ILE A 244 27.78 -3.24 -4.13
CA ILE A 244 26.36 -3.46 -4.39
C ILE A 244 25.91 -4.16 -3.11
N VAL A 245 25.31 -3.40 -2.19
CA VAL A 245 24.45 -4.00 -1.17
C VAL A 245 23.26 -4.53 -1.97
N LEU A 246 23.45 -5.72 -2.53
CA LEU A 246 22.36 -6.60 -2.83
C LEU A 246 21.66 -6.77 -1.49
N PHE A 247 20.60 -6.02 -1.25
CA PHE A 247 19.53 -6.47 -0.36
C PHE A 247 18.88 -7.69 -1.04
N TRP A 248 19.67 -8.74 -1.17
CA TRP A 248 19.28 -10.12 -1.33
C TRP A 248 19.44 -10.75 0.05
N GLY A 249 18.95 -10.04 1.07
CA GLY A 249 18.38 -10.75 2.20
C GLY A 249 17.15 -11.45 1.64
N PRO A 250 16.87 -12.71 1.98
CA PRO A 250 15.54 -13.25 1.75
C PRO A 250 14.58 -12.22 2.31
N ALA A 251 13.64 -11.73 1.49
CA ALA A 251 12.49 -11.01 2.03
C ALA A 251 12.03 -11.84 3.24
N PRO A 252 11.86 -11.25 4.44
CA PRO A 252 11.35 -12.02 5.56
C PRO A 252 10.08 -12.68 5.01
N ALA A 253 10.10 -14.01 4.93
CA ALA A 253 8.92 -14.73 4.50
C ALA A 253 7.88 -14.34 5.54
N ILE A 254 6.96 -13.45 5.16
CA ILE A 254 5.82 -13.12 6.00
C ILE A 254 5.14 -14.47 6.17
N ALA A 255 5.29 -15.05 7.37
CA ALA A 255 4.73 -16.34 7.70
C ALA A 255 3.21 -16.15 7.71
N ALA A 256 2.62 -16.30 6.52
CA ALA A 256 1.21 -16.08 6.31
C ALA A 256 0.49 -17.40 6.54
N THR A 257 -0.47 -17.41 7.46
CA THR A 257 -1.24 -18.60 7.77
C THR A 257 -2.30 -18.81 6.69
N ALA A 258 -2.27 -19.95 6.01
CA ALA A 258 -3.21 -20.26 4.95
C ALA A 258 -4.54 -20.81 5.51
N PHE A 259 -5.66 -20.21 5.15
CA PHE A 259 -7.00 -20.71 5.41
C PHE A 259 -7.56 -21.35 4.14
N THR A 260 -7.75 -22.67 4.16
CA THR A 260 -8.34 -23.43 3.06
C THR A 260 -9.79 -23.78 3.38
N PHE A 261 -10.70 -23.26 2.59
CA PHE A 261 -12.14 -23.49 2.67
C PHE A 261 -12.53 -24.65 1.78
N HIS A 262 -13.41 -25.52 2.25
CA HIS A 262 -13.94 -26.65 1.50
C HIS A 262 -15.44 -26.78 1.73
N ASN A 263 -16.23 -26.75 0.66
CA ASN A 263 -17.66 -26.94 0.75
C ASN A 263 -18.03 -28.41 0.49
N LYS A 264 -18.35 -29.18 1.54
CA LYS A 264 -18.92 -30.53 1.41
C LYS A 264 -20.45 -30.55 1.41
N CYS A 265 -21.09 -29.39 1.51
CA CYS A 265 -22.54 -29.30 1.40
C CYS A 265 -22.98 -29.64 -0.02
N ARG A 266 -24.22 -30.13 -0.16
CA ARG A 266 -24.83 -30.43 -1.47
C ARG A 266 -25.33 -29.18 -2.20
N TYR A 267 -25.13 -28.02 -1.62
CA TYR A 267 -25.58 -26.71 -2.09
C TYR A 267 -24.44 -25.70 -2.02
N THR A 268 -24.54 -24.64 -2.81
CA THR A 268 -23.59 -23.53 -2.76
C THR A 268 -23.71 -22.80 -1.42
N VAL A 269 -22.57 -22.47 -0.83
CA VAL A 269 -22.48 -21.57 0.32
C VAL A 269 -21.71 -20.33 -0.12
N TRP A 270 -21.96 -19.21 0.56
CA TRP A 270 -21.20 -17.98 0.36
C TRP A 270 -20.44 -17.66 1.64
N PRO A 271 -19.22 -18.19 1.82
CA PRO A 271 -18.42 -17.87 2.98
C PRO A 271 -18.18 -16.36 3.05
N ALA A 272 -18.16 -15.85 4.27
CA ALA A 272 -17.90 -14.47 4.57
C ALA A 272 -16.82 -14.38 5.65
N THR A 273 -16.11 -13.26 5.66
CA THR A 273 -15.08 -12.97 6.65
C THR A 273 -15.30 -11.60 7.25
N LEU A 274 -14.97 -11.49 8.53
CA LEU A 274 -14.82 -10.22 9.20
C LEU A 274 -13.53 -10.28 10.03
N SER A 275 -12.65 -9.32 9.80
CA SER A 275 -11.46 -9.11 10.62
C SER A 275 -11.83 -8.19 11.79
N GLY A 276 -11.36 -8.53 12.99
CA GLY A 276 -11.60 -7.75 14.20
C GLY A 276 -10.47 -6.77 14.54
N ASN A 277 -9.28 -6.95 13.97
CA ASN A 277 -8.09 -6.19 14.36
C ASN A 277 -7.21 -5.70 13.20
N THR A 278 -7.59 -6.01 11.95
CA THR A 278 -6.88 -5.55 10.75
C THR A 278 -7.86 -5.14 9.66
N ALA A 279 -7.46 -4.26 8.74
CA ALA A 279 -8.24 -3.96 7.54
C ALA A 279 -8.24 -5.11 6.51
N THR A 280 -7.40 -6.14 6.71
CA THR A 280 -7.27 -7.25 5.77
C THR A 280 -8.52 -8.14 5.79
N ARG A 281 -9.32 -8.04 4.73
CA ARG A 281 -10.48 -8.89 4.47
C ARG A 281 -10.09 -10.05 3.55
N LEU A 282 -9.96 -11.24 4.10
CA LEU A 282 -9.63 -12.46 3.35
C LEU A 282 -10.72 -12.78 2.30
N GLY A 283 -10.33 -12.99 1.05
CA GLY A 283 -11.32 -13.16 -0.03
C GLY A 283 -12.24 -11.95 -0.21
N GLY A 284 -11.77 -10.74 0.13
CA GLY A 284 -12.49 -9.48 -0.07
C GLY A 284 -13.67 -9.22 0.86
N GLY A 285 -13.94 -10.10 1.84
CA GLY A 285 -15.11 -10.01 2.73
C GLY A 285 -16.15 -11.10 2.50
N GLY A 286 -16.12 -11.75 1.34
CA GLY A 286 -16.98 -12.88 1.04
C GLY A 286 -16.85 -13.37 -0.40
N PHE A 287 -17.18 -14.63 -0.64
CA PHE A 287 -17.03 -15.26 -1.95
C PHE A 287 -18.05 -16.39 -2.14
N GLU A 288 -18.30 -16.79 -3.39
CA GLU A 288 -19.12 -17.98 -3.71
C GLU A 288 -18.26 -19.25 -3.60
N LEU A 289 -18.78 -20.29 -2.93
CA LEU A 289 -18.15 -21.59 -2.84
C LEU A 289 -19.14 -22.70 -3.20
N ARG A 290 -19.04 -23.20 -4.42
CA ARG A 290 -19.90 -24.26 -4.98
C ARG A 290 -19.70 -25.61 -4.27
N PRO A 291 -20.65 -26.56 -4.38
CA PRO A 291 -20.48 -27.91 -3.86
C PRO A 291 -19.16 -28.54 -4.31
N ASN A 292 -18.43 -29.13 -3.37
CA ASN A 292 -17.11 -29.74 -3.53
C ASN A 292 -15.98 -28.80 -4.01
N ALA A 293 -16.22 -27.49 -4.03
CA ALA A 293 -15.18 -26.52 -4.37
C ALA A 293 -14.27 -26.23 -3.16
N THR A 294 -13.06 -25.77 -3.46
CA THR A 294 -12.09 -25.27 -2.49
C THR A 294 -11.68 -23.85 -2.84
N ALA A 295 -11.35 -23.06 -1.81
CA ALA A 295 -10.73 -21.75 -1.94
C ALA A 295 -9.67 -21.60 -0.85
N SER A 296 -8.62 -20.82 -1.09
CA SER A 296 -7.57 -20.61 -0.08
C SER A 296 -7.15 -19.15 -0.04
N PHE A 297 -7.00 -18.62 1.17
CA PHE A 297 -6.57 -17.24 1.41
C PHE A 297 -5.53 -17.24 2.53
N SER A 298 -4.57 -16.32 2.45
CA SER A 298 -3.51 -16.21 3.46
C SER A 298 -3.76 -15.01 4.35
N ALA A 299 -3.68 -15.21 5.67
CA ALA A 299 -3.77 -14.15 6.65
C ALA A 299 -2.39 -13.70 7.12
N PRO A 300 -2.23 -12.40 7.43
CA PRO A 300 -1.00 -11.90 8.04
C PRO A 300 -0.84 -12.45 9.47
N PRO A 301 0.39 -12.41 10.02
CA PRO A 301 0.62 -12.66 11.44
C PRO A 301 -0.27 -11.77 12.31
N SER A 302 -0.63 -12.26 13.52
CA SER A 302 -1.50 -11.56 14.46
C SER A 302 -2.93 -11.27 13.94
N TRP A 303 -3.35 -11.83 12.81
CA TRP A 303 -4.71 -11.66 12.31
C TRP A 303 -5.73 -12.26 13.28
N SER A 304 -6.77 -11.50 13.60
CA SER A 304 -7.91 -11.98 14.38
C SER A 304 -9.19 -11.68 13.63
N GLY A 305 -10.06 -12.67 13.54
CA GLY A 305 -11.31 -12.53 12.83
C GLY A 305 -12.15 -13.78 12.88
N ARG A 306 -13.24 -13.74 12.13
CA ARG A 306 -14.23 -14.80 12.08
C ARG A 306 -14.66 -15.10 10.66
N PHE A 307 -15.06 -16.34 10.46
CA PHE A 307 -15.64 -16.84 9.22
C PHE A 307 -17.00 -17.44 9.49
N TRP A 308 -17.90 -17.32 8.52
CA TRP A 308 -19.20 -18.01 8.53
C TRP A 308 -19.62 -18.34 7.11
N ALA A 309 -20.61 -19.22 6.98
CA ALA A 309 -21.25 -19.53 5.70
C ALA A 309 -22.63 -18.91 5.62
N ARG A 310 -22.95 -18.33 4.46
CA ARG A 310 -24.30 -17.89 4.10
C ARG A 310 -24.96 -18.88 3.15
N THR A 311 -26.28 -19.00 3.22
CA THR A 311 -27.06 -19.94 2.41
C THR A 311 -28.24 -19.25 1.74
N GLY A 312 -28.72 -19.82 0.63
CA GLY A 312 -29.89 -19.28 -0.07
C GLY A 312 -29.64 -17.89 -0.65
N CYS A 313 -28.41 -17.61 -1.07
CA CYS A 313 -28.05 -16.27 -1.51
C CYS A 313 -28.43 -16.02 -2.97
N SER A 314 -28.85 -14.80 -3.25
CA SER A 314 -29.03 -14.25 -4.58
C SER A 314 -28.29 -12.92 -4.67
N PHE A 315 -27.27 -12.85 -5.52
CA PHE A 315 -26.50 -11.65 -5.79
C PHE A 315 -26.57 -11.34 -7.28
N ASP A 316 -26.60 -10.05 -7.63
CA ASP A 316 -26.42 -9.61 -8.99
C ASP A 316 -25.03 -10.04 -9.50
N PRO A 317 -24.89 -10.58 -10.73
CA PRO A 317 -23.59 -10.91 -11.32
C PRO A 317 -22.55 -9.77 -11.31
N THR A 318 -22.97 -8.51 -11.20
CA THR A 318 -22.08 -7.35 -11.06
C THR A 318 -21.71 -7.01 -9.61
N GLY A 319 -22.38 -7.60 -8.62
CA GLY A 319 -22.11 -7.39 -7.19
C GLY A 319 -22.40 -5.99 -6.64
N THR A 320 -23.00 -5.10 -7.44
CA THR A 320 -23.27 -3.69 -7.09
C THR A 320 -24.67 -3.44 -6.57
N ALA A 321 -25.65 -4.28 -6.89
CA ALA A 321 -27.00 -4.20 -6.34
C ALA A 321 -27.11 -4.96 -5.00
N PRO A 322 -27.99 -4.53 -4.07
CA PRO A 322 -28.25 -5.26 -2.83
C PRO A 322 -28.75 -6.67 -3.15
N GLY A 323 -28.01 -7.69 -2.70
CA GLY A 323 -28.45 -9.07 -2.70
C GLY A 323 -29.18 -9.44 -1.41
N HIS A 324 -29.39 -10.74 -1.23
CA HIS A 324 -29.96 -11.29 -0.01
C HIS A 324 -29.47 -12.72 0.20
N CYS A 325 -29.36 -13.14 1.46
CA CYS A 325 -29.19 -14.53 1.87
C CYS A 325 -30.22 -14.92 2.93
N ASP A 326 -30.77 -16.13 2.84
CA ASP A 326 -31.72 -16.66 3.82
C ASP A 326 -31.12 -16.77 5.24
N THR A 327 -29.81 -17.08 5.33
CA THR A 327 -29.10 -17.17 6.62
C THR A 327 -27.73 -16.52 6.56
N GLY A 328 -27.29 -15.92 7.68
CA GLY A 328 -25.97 -15.31 7.84
C GLY A 328 -25.75 -14.05 7.00
N ASP A 329 -26.80 -13.45 6.45
CA ASP A 329 -26.72 -12.25 5.61
C ASP A 329 -26.01 -11.10 6.31
N CYS A 330 -25.25 -10.30 5.57
CA CYS A 330 -24.45 -9.20 6.13
C CYS A 330 -24.88 -7.85 5.53
N GLY A 331 -26.19 -7.62 5.42
CA GLY A 331 -26.77 -6.40 4.87
C GLY A 331 -26.92 -6.44 3.35
N GLY A 332 -27.16 -7.62 2.78
CA GLY A 332 -27.31 -7.84 1.34
C GLY A 332 -26.01 -7.72 0.53
N ALA A 333 -24.86 -7.55 1.17
CA ALA A 333 -23.57 -7.42 0.49
C ALA A 333 -22.94 -8.79 0.19
N LEU A 334 -22.39 -8.99 -1.00
CA LEU A 334 -21.54 -10.17 -1.27
C LEU A 334 -20.25 -10.09 -0.44
N LEU A 335 -19.63 -8.90 -0.40
CA LEU A 335 -18.42 -8.60 0.36
C LEU A 335 -18.81 -7.99 1.71
N CYS A 336 -18.76 -8.77 2.78
CA CYS A 336 -19.22 -8.32 4.09
C CYS A 336 -18.28 -7.28 4.73
N SER A 337 -18.87 -6.21 5.27
CA SER A 337 -18.22 -5.24 6.15
C SER A 337 -18.68 -5.32 7.59
N VAL A 338 -19.78 -6.04 7.84
CA VAL A 338 -20.40 -6.26 9.15
C VAL A 338 -20.52 -7.76 9.43
N GLY A 339 -20.84 -8.12 10.67
CA GLY A 339 -21.13 -9.50 11.05
C GLY A 339 -22.37 -10.04 10.34
N GLY A 340 -22.41 -11.36 10.14
CA GLY A 340 -23.61 -12.03 9.65
C GLY A 340 -24.74 -11.93 10.65
N ALA A 341 -25.96 -11.75 10.16
CA ALA A 341 -27.18 -11.75 10.95
C ALA A 341 -27.40 -13.15 11.56
N PRO A 342 -27.50 -13.27 12.90
CA PRO A 342 -27.85 -14.53 13.56
C PRO A 342 -29.22 -15.06 13.09
N PRO A 343 -29.45 -16.39 13.10
CA PRO A 343 -28.53 -17.43 13.54
C PRO A 343 -27.40 -17.76 12.57
N VAL A 344 -26.18 -17.86 13.08
CA VAL A 344 -24.98 -18.14 12.27
C VAL A 344 -23.94 -18.95 13.06
N THR A 345 -23.45 -20.04 12.45
CA THR A 345 -22.30 -20.77 12.98
C THR A 345 -21.02 -20.02 12.65
N LEU A 346 -20.17 -19.75 13.65
CA LEU A 346 -18.92 -19.01 13.47
C LEU A 346 -17.71 -19.93 13.61
N ALA A 347 -16.66 -19.65 12.84
CA ALA A 347 -15.31 -20.12 13.12
C ALA A 347 -14.43 -18.92 13.44
N GLU A 348 -13.87 -18.89 14.63
CA GLU A 348 -13.19 -17.74 15.20
C GLU A 348 -11.70 -18.04 15.35
N PHE A 349 -10.87 -17.03 15.10
CA PHE A 349 -9.43 -17.17 15.11
C PHE A 349 -8.77 -15.91 15.69
N THR A 350 -7.71 -16.14 16.45
CA THR A 350 -6.71 -15.15 16.84
C THR A 350 -5.35 -15.78 16.62
N LEU A 351 -4.69 -15.40 15.52
CA LEU A 351 -3.39 -15.93 15.15
C LEU A 351 -2.28 -15.37 16.03
N ALA A 352 -1.19 -16.16 16.11
CA ALA A 352 -0.02 -15.83 16.89
C ALA A 352 0.50 -14.41 16.60
N GLY A 353 0.74 -13.70 17.69
CA GLY A 353 1.24 -12.34 17.75
C GLY A 353 1.81 -12.02 19.14
N PRO A 354 2.38 -10.82 19.32
CA PRO A 354 3.08 -10.44 20.56
C PRO A 354 2.25 -10.62 21.84
N SER A 355 0.92 -10.52 21.74
CA SER A 355 -0.03 -10.62 22.85
C SER A 355 -0.54 -12.04 23.15
N THR A 356 -0.25 -13.02 22.29
CA THR A 356 -0.83 -14.38 22.34
C THR A 356 0.12 -15.43 22.92
N GLY A 357 1.37 -15.05 23.22
CA GLY A 357 2.42 -15.98 23.65
C GLY A 357 2.79 -17.00 22.57
N ASP A 358 2.88 -16.55 21.31
CA ASP A 358 3.23 -17.35 20.13
C ASP A 358 2.31 -18.56 19.87
N LYS A 359 1.02 -18.38 20.13
CA LYS A 359 -0.02 -19.40 19.90
C LYS A 359 -1.17 -18.83 19.10
N ASP A 360 -1.70 -19.66 18.22
CA ASP A 360 -2.99 -19.43 17.60
C ASP A 360 -4.08 -19.92 18.54
N PHE A 361 -5.15 -19.15 18.68
CA PHE A 361 -6.40 -19.52 19.31
C PHE A 361 -7.46 -19.67 18.23
N TYR A 362 -8.24 -20.73 18.30
CA TYR A 362 -9.32 -20.96 17.34
C TYR A 362 -10.42 -21.83 17.93
N ASP A 363 -11.62 -21.64 17.42
CA ASP A 363 -12.80 -22.35 17.85
C ASP A 363 -13.91 -22.31 16.78
N VAL A 364 -14.93 -23.12 17.00
CA VAL A 364 -16.22 -22.99 16.33
C VAL A 364 -17.26 -22.65 17.38
N SER A 365 -18.07 -21.64 17.09
CA SER A 365 -19.02 -21.06 18.04
C SER A 365 -20.45 -21.11 17.55
N LEU A 366 -21.34 -21.55 18.44
CA LEU A 366 -22.79 -21.61 18.28
C LEU A 366 -23.50 -20.62 19.21
N VAL A 367 -22.76 -19.66 19.78
CA VAL A 367 -23.29 -18.59 20.64
C VAL A 367 -24.31 -17.74 19.88
N ASP A 368 -24.02 -17.48 18.61
CA ASP A 368 -24.92 -16.78 17.67
C ASP A 368 -25.87 -17.75 16.95
N GLY A 369 -26.02 -18.99 17.41
CA GLY A 369 -26.88 -20.00 16.82
C GLY A 369 -26.17 -20.89 15.79
N TYR A 370 -26.96 -21.59 14.98
CA TYR A 370 -26.48 -22.55 13.98
C TYR A 370 -27.24 -22.40 12.68
N ASN A 371 -26.55 -22.37 11.55
CA ASN A 371 -27.17 -22.47 10.22
C ASN A 371 -26.56 -23.62 9.41
N VAL A 372 -25.23 -23.66 9.32
CA VAL A 372 -24.43 -24.65 8.57
C VAL A 372 -23.40 -25.27 9.50
N GLY A 373 -23.14 -26.58 9.36
CA GLY A 373 -22.07 -27.24 10.10
C GLY A 373 -20.70 -26.75 9.63
N ILE A 374 -19.86 -26.30 10.57
CA ILE A 374 -18.48 -25.89 10.30
C ILE A 374 -17.52 -26.79 11.10
N GLY A 375 -16.44 -27.20 10.45
CA GLY A 375 -15.32 -27.89 11.09
C GLY A 375 -14.00 -27.21 10.76
N VAL A 376 -13.16 -27.05 11.77
CA VAL A 376 -11.82 -26.47 11.67
C VAL A 376 -10.80 -27.53 12.08
N ARG A 377 -9.82 -27.74 11.20
CA ARG A 377 -8.68 -28.63 11.47
C ARG A 377 -7.37 -27.92 11.10
N PRO A 378 -6.42 -27.79 12.03
CA PRO A 378 -5.07 -27.32 11.71
C PRO A 378 -4.38 -28.27 10.72
N ALA A 379 -3.65 -27.73 9.75
CA ALA A 379 -2.96 -28.50 8.72
C ALA A 379 -1.83 -29.39 9.28
N SER A 380 -1.19 -28.95 10.36
CA SER A 380 -0.15 -29.71 11.07
C SER A 380 -0.69 -30.92 11.83
N GLY A 381 -2.01 -30.97 12.07
CA GLY A 381 -2.65 -31.98 12.92
C GLY A 381 -2.25 -31.88 14.40
N GLY A 382 -3.12 -32.36 15.28
CA GLY A 382 -2.83 -32.55 16.70
C GLY A 382 -2.39 -33.99 16.98
N GLN A 383 -1.42 -34.19 17.88
CA GLN A 383 -1.12 -35.53 18.41
C GLN A 383 -2.28 -35.98 19.31
N ARG A 384 -2.65 -37.27 19.25
CA ARG A 384 -3.75 -37.84 20.04
C ARG A 384 -3.40 -37.77 21.53
N GLY A 385 -4.18 -37.04 22.33
CA GLY A 385 -4.01 -36.92 23.78
C GLY A 385 -3.38 -35.62 24.28
N ASP A 386 -3.07 -34.67 23.38
CA ASP A 386 -2.63 -33.32 23.70
C ASP A 386 -3.71 -32.31 23.26
N ASN A 387 -4.09 -31.34 24.10
CA ASN A 387 -5.11 -30.33 23.75
C ASN A 387 -4.63 -29.32 22.68
N ARG A 388 -3.46 -29.55 22.10
CA ARG A 388 -2.87 -28.73 21.05
C ARG A 388 -3.31 -29.18 19.66
N CYS A 389 -3.69 -28.22 18.83
CA CYS A 389 -3.98 -28.39 17.42
C CYS A 389 -5.10 -29.40 17.09
N GLN A 390 -6.07 -29.55 17.99
CA GLN A 390 -7.20 -30.48 17.82
C GLN A 390 -8.27 -29.94 16.86
N TYR A 391 -9.10 -30.85 16.35
CA TYR A 391 -10.29 -30.50 15.59
C TYR A 391 -11.33 -29.80 16.48
N THR A 392 -11.93 -28.74 15.98
CA THR A 392 -13.10 -28.08 16.57
C THR A 392 -14.21 -27.96 15.53
N GLY A 393 -15.46 -28.01 15.96
CA GLY A 393 -16.59 -27.88 15.04
C GLY A 393 -17.79 -28.73 15.36
N CYS A 394 -18.75 -28.69 14.43
CA CYS A 394 -19.97 -29.46 14.51
C CYS A 394 -20.21 -30.30 13.25
N VAL A 395 -20.18 -31.62 13.45
CA VAL A 395 -20.52 -32.63 12.43
C VAL A 395 -22.02 -32.97 12.44
N ALA A 396 -22.67 -32.82 13.59
CA ALA A 396 -24.10 -33.06 13.70
C ALA A 396 -24.89 -31.91 13.06
N ASP A 397 -25.97 -32.25 12.38
CA ASP A 397 -26.89 -31.25 11.84
C ASP A 397 -27.87 -30.80 12.94
N VAL A 398 -27.57 -29.65 13.56
CA VAL A 398 -28.36 -29.10 14.67
C VAL A 398 -29.78 -28.71 14.22
N ASN A 399 -29.98 -28.35 12.95
CA ASN A 399 -31.30 -27.99 12.43
C ASN A 399 -32.32 -29.13 12.59
N LYS A 400 -31.87 -30.39 12.55
CA LYS A 400 -32.73 -31.57 12.77
C LYS A 400 -33.15 -31.78 14.22
N ARG A 401 -32.43 -31.19 15.17
CA ARG A 401 -32.65 -31.33 16.62
C ARG A 401 -33.01 -29.99 17.27
N CYS A 402 -33.22 -28.94 16.47
CA CYS A 402 -33.52 -27.61 16.95
C CYS A 402 -34.86 -27.63 17.71
N PRO A 403 -34.91 -27.13 18.97
CA PRO A 403 -36.15 -26.93 19.71
C PRO A 403 -37.11 -26.03 18.94
N THR A 404 -38.41 -26.30 19.04
CA THR A 404 -39.44 -25.64 18.20
C THR A 404 -39.39 -24.11 18.33
N GLU A 405 -39.18 -23.61 19.54
CA GLU A 405 -39.08 -22.19 19.86
C GLU A 405 -37.81 -21.50 19.32
N LEU A 406 -36.82 -22.25 18.86
CA LEU A 406 -35.56 -21.72 18.30
C LEU A 406 -35.47 -21.89 16.77
N ARG A 407 -36.44 -22.53 16.13
CA ARG A 407 -36.39 -22.85 14.69
C ARG A 407 -36.58 -21.59 13.83
N VAL A 408 -35.75 -21.49 12.79
CA VAL A 408 -36.00 -20.59 11.66
C VAL A 408 -36.50 -21.44 10.49
N ALA A 409 -37.71 -21.12 10.01
CA ALA A 409 -38.34 -21.82 8.90
C ALA A 409 -37.90 -21.24 7.55
N GLY A 410 -37.52 -22.11 6.62
CA GLY A 410 -37.28 -21.73 5.22
C GLY A 410 -38.56 -21.78 4.38
N ALA A 411 -38.45 -21.40 3.10
CA ALA A 411 -39.58 -21.29 2.17
C ALA A 411 -40.40 -22.58 2.00
N ALA A 412 -39.79 -23.76 2.18
CA ALA A 412 -40.45 -25.07 2.09
C ALA A 412 -40.82 -25.67 3.47
N GLY A 413 -40.86 -24.86 4.53
CA GLY A 413 -41.26 -25.28 5.89
C GLY A 413 -40.24 -26.12 6.65
N HIS A 414 -39.08 -26.41 6.05
CA HIS A 414 -37.96 -27.06 6.75
C HIS A 414 -37.18 -26.05 7.58
N THR A 415 -36.55 -26.51 8.66
CA THR A 415 -35.67 -25.67 9.49
C THR A 415 -34.37 -25.39 8.74
N VAL A 416 -34.12 -24.11 8.43
CA VAL A 416 -32.89 -23.66 7.74
C VAL A 416 -31.80 -23.21 8.71
N ALA A 417 -32.19 -22.81 9.92
CA ALA A 417 -31.27 -22.43 10.98
C ALA A 417 -31.93 -22.58 12.35
N CYS A 418 -31.11 -22.57 13.41
CA CYS A 418 -31.50 -22.69 14.80
C CYS A 418 -30.91 -21.52 15.60
N ARG A 419 -31.78 -20.70 16.19
CA ARG A 419 -31.43 -19.57 17.05
C ARG A 419 -30.77 -20.05 18.33
N SER A 420 -29.82 -19.29 18.86
CA SER A 420 -29.41 -19.48 20.25
C SER A 420 -30.48 -18.95 21.19
N ALA A 421 -30.43 -19.32 22.47
CA ALA A 421 -31.36 -18.78 23.46
C ALA A 421 -31.18 -17.27 23.68
N CYS A 422 -29.95 -16.76 23.53
CA CYS A 422 -29.71 -15.32 23.61
C CYS A 422 -30.42 -14.58 22.47
N GLU A 423 -30.28 -15.06 21.23
CA GLU A 423 -30.95 -14.47 20.08
C GLU A 423 -32.48 -14.54 20.23
N ALA A 424 -33.01 -15.68 20.67
CA ALA A 424 -34.45 -15.90 20.69
C ALA A 424 -35.17 -15.15 21.83
N PHE A 425 -34.52 -15.00 22.99
CA PHE A 425 -35.18 -14.48 24.19
C PHE A 425 -34.59 -13.17 24.72
N GLY A 426 -33.34 -12.84 24.38
CA GLY A 426 -32.66 -11.63 24.84
C GLY A 426 -32.44 -11.54 26.36
N ALA A 427 -32.71 -12.61 27.11
CA ALA A 427 -32.57 -12.62 28.57
C ALA A 427 -31.10 -12.62 28.99
N SER A 428 -30.77 -11.87 30.05
CA SER A 428 -29.41 -11.70 30.56
C SER A 428 -28.75 -13.03 30.94
N GLU A 429 -29.53 -14.00 31.43
CA GLU A 429 -29.08 -15.37 31.74
C GLU A 429 -28.62 -16.16 30.51
N TYR A 430 -29.17 -15.89 29.32
CA TYR A 430 -28.77 -16.56 28.08
C TYR A 430 -27.68 -15.80 27.33
N CYS A 431 -27.70 -14.47 27.41
CA CYS A 431 -26.72 -13.59 26.77
C CYS A 431 -25.47 -13.35 27.62
N CYS A 432 -25.45 -13.84 28.86
CA CYS A 432 -24.38 -13.59 29.83
C CYS A 432 -24.06 -12.10 30.00
N THR A 433 -25.09 -11.29 30.24
CA THR A 433 -24.96 -9.82 30.42
C THR A 433 -25.43 -9.38 31.80
N GLY A 434 -25.04 -8.16 32.21
CA GLY A 434 -25.44 -7.59 33.49
C GLY A 434 -24.99 -8.45 34.68
N ALA A 435 -25.93 -8.88 35.52
CA ALA A 435 -25.65 -9.77 36.65
C ALA A 435 -25.04 -11.13 36.24
N HIS A 436 -25.25 -11.55 34.99
CA HIS A 436 -24.70 -12.77 34.40
C HIS A 436 -23.43 -12.50 33.57
N GLY A 437 -22.79 -11.34 33.72
CA GLY A 437 -21.58 -10.95 32.97
C GLY A 437 -20.28 -11.63 33.41
N SER A 438 -20.34 -12.78 34.07
CA SER A 438 -19.15 -13.53 34.48
C SER A 438 -19.36 -15.05 34.36
N PRO A 439 -18.28 -15.83 34.17
CA PRO A 439 -18.38 -17.30 34.15
C PRO A 439 -18.98 -17.88 35.44
N ALA A 440 -18.80 -17.19 36.58
CA ALA A 440 -19.35 -17.62 37.87
C ALA A 440 -20.87 -17.41 37.97
N SER A 441 -21.43 -16.47 37.22
CA SER A 441 -22.85 -16.11 37.26
C SER A 441 -23.66 -16.52 36.03
N CYS A 442 -23.01 -16.90 34.92
CA CYS A 442 -23.68 -17.42 33.72
C CYS A 442 -23.25 -18.87 33.44
N GLY A 443 -24.12 -19.81 33.81
CA GLY A 443 -23.91 -21.24 33.60
C GLY A 443 -24.63 -21.79 32.36
N PRO A 444 -24.40 -23.06 32.01
CA PRO A 444 -25.07 -23.70 30.89
C PRO A 444 -26.58 -23.82 31.13
N SER A 445 -27.38 -23.48 30.12
CA SER A 445 -28.84 -23.57 30.14
C SER A 445 -29.34 -24.85 29.48
N ARG A 446 -30.64 -25.14 29.62
CA ARG A 446 -31.29 -26.25 28.87
C ARG A 446 -31.11 -26.12 27.36
N TYR A 447 -31.00 -24.89 26.86
CA TYR A 447 -30.82 -24.61 25.44
C TYR A 447 -29.38 -24.80 25.00
N SER A 448 -28.39 -24.26 25.73
CA SER A 448 -26.98 -24.45 25.36
C SER A 448 -26.57 -25.93 25.42
N GLN A 449 -27.15 -26.72 26.33
CA GLN A 449 -26.95 -28.17 26.38
C GLN A 449 -27.43 -28.90 25.11
N VAL A 450 -28.45 -28.41 24.42
CA VAL A 450 -28.88 -28.97 23.11
C VAL A 450 -27.76 -28.80 22.08
N PHE A 451 -27.19 -27.61 21.97
CA PHE A 451 -26.05 -27.34 21.10
C PHE A 451 -24.83 -28.15 21.49
N LYS A 452 -24.50 -28.21 22.80
CA LYS A 452 -23.32 -28.93 23.29
C LYS A 452 -23.40 -30.44 23.06
N SER A 453 -24.58 -31.03 23.26
CA SER A 453 -24.78 -32.47 23.03
C SER A 453 -24.64 -32.84 21.55
N ALA A 454 -25.03 -31.95 20.64
CA ALA A 454 -24.85 -32.13 19.19
C ALA A 454 -23.38 -31.88 18.77
N CYS A 455 -22.75 -30.87 19.36
CA CYS A 455 -21.45 -30.35 18.98
C CYS A 455 -20.51 -30.21 20.20
N PRO A 456 -19.97 -31.31 20.76
CA PRO A 456 -19.18 -31.25 22.00
C PRO A 456 -17.89 -30.42 21.90
N ALA A 457 -17.35 -30.26 20.70
CA ALA A 457 -16.10 -29.54 20.42
C ALA A 457 -16.33 -28.10 19.93
N ALA A 458 -17.54 -27.56 20.10
CA ALA A 458 -17.90 -26.18 19.76
C ALA A 458 -18.42 -25.43 20.99
N TYR A 459 -18.30 -24.10 21.00
CA TYR A 459 -18.92 -23.25 22.02
C TYR A 459 -20.43 -23.33 21.91
N SER A 460 -21.09 -23.58 23.04
CA SER A 460 -22.56 -23.62 23.13
C SER A 460 -23.19 -22.39 23.79
N TYR A 461 -22.38 -21.60 24.51
CA TYR A 461 -22.73 -20.31 25.12
C TYR A 461 -21.45 -19.53 25.44
N ALA A 462 -21.57 -18.26 25.86
CA ALA A 462 -20.47 -17.31 25.92
C ALA A 462 -19.26 -17.70 26.82
N TYR A 463 -19.46 -18.51 27.85
CA TYR A 463 -18.38 -18.93 28.78
C TYR A 463 -18.09 -20.43 28.74
N ASP A 464 -18.32 -21.09 27.60
CA ASP A 464 -18.03 -22.52 27.38
C ASP A 464 -16.53 -22.78 27.06
N ASP A 465 -15.61 -22.13 27.77
CA ASP A 465 -14.18 -22.12 27.40
C ASP A 465 -13.50 -23.48 27.59
N ALA A 466 -13.82 -24.17 28.69
CA ALA A 466 -13.09 -25.35 29.16
C ALA A 466 -13.02 -26.51 28.14
N THR A 467 -13.94 -26.55 27.17
CA THR A 467 -14.03 -27.63 26.18
C THR A 467 -14.08 -27.14 24.72
N SER A 468 -13.93 -25.83 24.50
CA SER A 468 -14.28 -25.22 23.21
C SER A 468 -13.21 -24.29 22.66
N THR A 469 -12.27 -23.79 23.47
CA THR A 469 -11.09 -23.08 22.96
C THR A 469 -9.97 -24.06 22.64
N PHE A 470 -9.41 -23.97 21.44
CA PHE A 470 -8.26 -24.77 21.05
C PHE A 470 -7.07 -23.87 20.75
N THR A 471 -5.88 -24.36 21.07
CA THR A 471 -4.64 -23.65 20.81
C THR A 471 -3.72 -24.46 19.93
N CYS A 472 -2.99 -23.80 19.04
CA CYS A 472 -1.93 -24.43 18.28
C CYS A 472 -0.67 -23.55 18.27
N ALA A 473 0.50 -24.17 18.15
CA ALA A 473 1.76 -23.41 18.14
C ALA A 473 1.84 -22.52 16.88
N SER A 474 2.46 -21.34 16.99
CA SER A 474 2.73 -20.47 15.85
C SER A 474 3.48 -21.21 14.74
N GLY A 475 3.19 -20.91 13.47
CA GLY A 475 3.83 -21.57 12.33
C GLY A 475 3.11 -22.84 11.84
N THR A 476 1.86 -23.04 12.25
CA THR A 476 0.90 -23.91 11.58
C THR A 476 0.92 -23.64 10.08
N GLN A 477 1.09 -24.68 9.28
CA GLN A 477 1.10 -24.59 7.80
C GLN A 477 -0.29 -24.19 7.22
N GLY A 478 -1.24 -23.77 8.06
CA GLY A 478 -2.59 -23.35 7.71
C GLY A 478 -3.69 -24.07 8.50
N TYR A 479 -4.93 -23.69 8.22
CA TYR A 479 -6.15 -24.28 8.76
C TYR A 479 -7.09 -24.67 7.62
N ARG A 480 -7.73 -25.82 7.76
CA ARG A 480 -8.78 -26.28 6.85
C ARG A 480 -10.14 -26.05 7.49
N ILE A 481 -10.95 -25.19 6.88
CA ILE A 481 -12.33 -24.89 7.26
C ILE A 481 -13.26 -25.65 6.32
N THR A 482 -14.07 -26.55 6.87
CA THR A 482 -14.97 -27.41 6.09
C THR A 482 -16.41 -27.11 6.43
N PHE A 483 -17.21 -26.77 5.42
CA PHE A 483 -18.66 -26.66 5.53
C PHE A 483 -19.32 -28.02 5.30
N CYS A 484 -20.30 -28.36 6.13
CA CYS A 484 -20.90 -29.69 6.23
C CYS A 484 -19.85 -30.81 6.46
N PRO A 485 -19.02 -30.73 7.52
CA PRO A 485 -18.00 -31.71 7.81
C PRO A 485 -18.61 -33.08 8.13
N THR A 486 -17.87 -34.16 7.87
CA THR A 486 -18.24 -35.52 8.24
C THR A 486 -17.38 -36.03 9.39
N ALA A 487 -17.71 -37.20 9.95
CA ALA A 487 -16.89 -37.81 11.01
C ALA A 487 -15.44 -38.05 10.58
N GLY A 488 -15.19 -38.30 9.29
CA GLY A 488 -13.84 -38.46 8.74
C GLY A 488 -13.01 -37.17 8.74
N ASP A 489 -13.63 -35.99 8.85
CA ASP A 489 -12.91 -34.72 8.94
C ASP A 489 -12.33 -34.46 10.34
N ARG A 490 -12.72 -35.25 11.34
CA ARG A 490 -12.16 -35.21 12.69
C ARG A 490 -10.80 -35.91 12.81
N ILE A 491 -10.48 -36.79 11.87
CA ILE A 491 -9.32 -37.71 11.91
C ILE A 491 -8.13 -37.09 11.18
#